data_AF-A0A2E8SE35-F1
#
_entry.id   AF-A0A2E8SE35-F1
#
_cell.length_a   1.000
_cell.length_b   1.000
_cell.length_c   1.000
_cell.angle_alpha   90.00
_cell.angle_beta   90.00
_cell.angle_gamma   90.00
#
_symmetry.space_group_name_H-M   'P 1'
#
loop_
_entity.id
_entity.type
_entity.pdbx_description
1 polymer ?
#
loop_
_entity_poly.entity_id
_entity_poly.type
_entity_poly.pdbx_seq_one_letter_code
_entity_poly.pdbx_strand_id
1 'polypeptide(L)'
;MTKRISIIGIGILVVVIIVMIVLLTTQNIFNLTGTKDETDNTVISTALLERKDLRTFEKIEGVLEYGSEVQVLPSSNGILTYIVDEGEDVLQGTLLFKYYKSVTETEIFAANSQIASADSAVAQAEALLEALISGPTEAQIASADSAVAQAEALLEALISGPTEAQIAS
;
A
#
# COMPACT_ATOMS: atom_id res chain seq x y z
N MET A 1 96.62 -59.72 52.18
CA MET A 1 96.11 -59.09 53.43
C MET A 1 94.74 -58.43 53.22
N THR A 2 93.87 -59.01 52.38
CA THR A 2 92.71 -58.35 51.75
C THR A 2 91.33 -58.85 52.22
N LYS A 3 91.26 -59.97 52.95
CA LYS A 3 89.99 -60.55 53.43
C LYS A 3 89.39 -59.85 54.67
N ARG A 4 90.19 -59.14 55.47
CA ARG A 4 89.72 -58.45 56.70
C ARG A 4 88.98 -57.14 56.40
N ILE A 5 89.30 -56.46 55.31
CA ILE A 5 88.66 -55.19 54.91
C ILE A 5 87.24 -55.40 54.36
N SER A 6 87.00 -56.53 53.69
CA SER A 6 85.67 -56.88 53.15
C SER A 6 84.63 -57.16 54.24
N ILE A 7 85.03 -57.80 55.35
CA ILE A 7 84.12 -58.07 56.48
C ILE A 7 83.74 -56.78 57.22
N ILE A 8 84.69 -55.85 57.37
CA ILE A 8 84.42 -54.53 57.98
C ILE A 8 83.50 -53.69 57.09
N GLY A 9 83.70 -53.73 55.76
CA GLY A 9 82.83 -53.04 54.81
C GLY A 9 81.38 -53.54 54.83
N ILE A 10 81.17 -54.86 54.93
CA ILE A 10 79.83 -55.46 55.03
C ILE A 10 79.18 -55.10 56.38
N GLY A 11 79.95 -55.08 57.47
CA GLY A 11 79.45 -54.66 58.78
C GLY A 11 78.92 -53.23 58.79
N ILE A 12 79.64 -52.29 58.16
CA ILE A 12 79.20 -50.89 58.05
C ILE A 12 77.94 -50.77 57.20
N LEU A 13 77.85 -51.52 56.09
CA LEU A 13 76.69 -51.49 55.20
C LEU A 13 75.41 -51.98 55.92
N VAL A 14 75.52 -53.02 56.75
CA VAL A 14 74.39 -53.51 57.56
C VAL A 14 73.94 -52.45 58.57
N VAL A 15 74.88 -51.75 59.23
CA VAL A 15 74.54 -50.67 60.17
C VAL A 15 73.84 -49.50 59.47
N VAL A 16 74.30 -49.12 58.27
CA VAL A 16 73.66 -48.06 57.48
C VAL A 16 72.23 -48.43 57.08
N ILE A 17 72.00 -49.68 56.68
CA ILE A 17 70.65 -50.17 56.35
C ILE A 17 69.74 -50.14 57.58
N ILE A 18 70.22 -50.57 58.74
CA ILE A 18 69.44 -50.54 59.98
C ILE A 18 69.08 -49.10 60.36
N VAL A 19 70.05 -48.17 60.29
CA VAL A 19 69.81 -46.74 60.56
C VAL A 19 68.82 -46.15 59.55
N MET A 20 68.90 -46.54 58.28
CA MET A 20 67.96 -46.11 57.24
C MET A 20 66.54 -46.64 57.50
N ILE A 21 66.39 -47.90 57.91
CA ILE A 21 65.09 -48.48 58.29
C ILE A 21 64.52 -47.74 59.50
N VAL A 22 65.33 -47.45 60.52
CA VAL A 22 64.89 -46.68 61.70
C VAL A 22 64.44 -45.28 61.28
N LEU A 23 65.19 -44.58 60.43
CA LEU A 23 64.81 -43.27 59.88
C LEU A 23 63.52 -43.30 59.07
N LEU A 24 63.30 -44.36 58.28
CA LEU A 24 62.07 -44.55 57.51
C LEU A 24 60.87 -44.81 58.43
N THR A 25 61.07 -45.49 59.56
CA THR A 25 60.01 -45.71 60.55
C THR A 25 59.71 -44.48 61.41
N THR A 26 60.70 -43.65 61.77
CA THR A 26 60.47 -42.44 62.57
C THR A 26 59.85 -41.30 61.77
N GLN A 27 60.14 -41.21 60.48
CA GLN A 27 59.56 -40.17 59.59
C GLN A 27 58.13 -40.52 59.12
N ASN A 28 57.55 -41.64 59.57
CA ASN A 28 56.18 -42.06 59.26
C ASN A 28 55.88 -42.14 57.74
N ILE A 29 56.90 -42.39 56.91
CA ILE A 29 56.83 -42.38 55.43
C ILE A 29 56.17 -43.67 54.90
N PHE A 30 56.14 -44.75 55.68
CA PHE A 30 55.48 -46.01 55.34
C PHE A 30 54.23 -46.24 56.22
N ASN A 31 53.09 -45.66 55.82
CA ASN A 31 51.77 -46.01 56.37
C ASN A 31 51.24 -47.29 55.67
N LEU A 32 51.46 -48.47 56.28
CA LEU A 32 50.89 -49.76 55.83
C LEU A 32 49.60 -50.16 56.57
N THR A 33 48.93 -49.22 57.22
CA THR A 33 47.65 -49.48 57.87
C THR A 33 46.51 -49.25 56.88
N GLY A 34 45.97 -50.32 56.32
CA GLY A 34 44.72 -50.27 55.54
C GLY A 34 43.60 -49.69 56.40
N THR A 35 43.25 -48.43 56.13
CA THR A 35 42.06 -47.80 56.67
C THR A 35 40.83 -48.39 56.01
N LYS A 36 40.03 -49.07 56.85
CA LYS A 36 38.75 -49.68 56.55
C LYS A 36 37.74 -48.68 55.98
N ASP A 37 37.09 -49.12 54.91
CA ASP A 37 35.72 -48.81 54.47
C ASP A 37 35.32 -47.34 54.31
N GLU A 38 35.66 -46.76 53.15
CA GLU A 38 34.95 -45.61 52.61
C GLU A 38 33.61 -46.12 52.03
N THR A 39 32.56 -46.09 52.85
CA THR A 39 31.19 -46.26 52.36
C THR A 39 30.87 -45.00 51.57
N ASP A 40 30.79 -45.12 50.24
CA ASP A 40 30.43 -44.06 49.30
C ASP A 40 29.00 -43.58 49.59
N ASN A 41 28.87 -42.73 50.60
CA ASN A 41 27.62 -42.09 50.99
C ASN A 41 27.35 -40.95 50.00
N THR A 42 27.04 -41.30 48.76
CA THR A 42 26.49 -40.32 47.82
C THR A 42 25.13 -39.89 48.35
N VAL A 43 25.06 -38.70 48.93
CA VAL A 43 23.82 -38.15 49.51
C VAL A 43 22.85 -37.83 48.38
N ILE A 44 21.82 -38.67 48.19
CA ILE A 44 20.77 -38.45 47.20
C ILE A 44 19.66 -37.61 47.85
N SER A 45 19.44 -36.41 47.32
CA SER A 45 18.33 -35.54 47.74
C SER A 45 17.10 -35.80 46.87
N THR A 46 15.96 -36.11 47.50
CA THR A 46 14.67 -36.37 46.81
C THR A 46 13.68 -35.23 47.07
N ALA A 47 12.86 -34.88 46.07
CA ALA A 47 11.77 -33.91 46.22
C ALA A 47 10.41 -34.55 45.85
N LEU A 48 9.34 -34.18 46.57
CA LEU A 48 7.97 -34.59 46.27
C LEU A 48 7.45 -33.83 45.03
N LEU A 49 6.93 -34.57 44.05
CA LEU A 49 6.32 -34.01 42.83
C LEU A 49 4.82 -33.78 43.05
N GLU A 50 4.36 -32.54 42.87
CA GLU A 50 2.94 -32.17 42.90
C GLU A 50 2.48 -31.78 41.50
N ARG A 51 1.30 -32.24 41.07
CA ARG A 51 0.74 -31.88 39.77
C ARG A 51 0.05 -30.52 39.87
N LYS A 52 0.55 -29.55 39.13
CA LYS A 52 -0.05 -28.22 38.99
C LYS A 52 -0.18 -27.86 37.52
N ASP A 53 -1.17 -27.04 37.19
CA ASP A 53 -1.32 -26.51 35.83
C ASP A 53 -0.21 -25.50 35.54
N LEU A 54 0.58 -25.77 34.50
CA LEU A 54 1.60 -24.84 34.01
C LEU A 54 0.97 -23.95 32.93
N ARG A 55 1.09 -22.64 33.11
CA ARG A 55 0.79 -21.64 32.08
C ARG A 55 2.10 -21.04 31.61
N THR A 56 2.37 -21.15 30.31
CA THR A 56 3.51 -20.50 29.67
C THR A 56 3.02 -19.22 29.02
N PHE A 57 3.64 -18.11 29.36
CA PHE A 57 3.41 -16.83 28.68
C PHE A 57 4.57 -16.60 27.71
N GLU A 58 4.25 -16.42 26.44
CA GLU A 58 5.22 -16.04 25.42
C GLU A 58 5.16 -14.53 25.23
N LYS A 59 6.30 -13.86 25.38
CA LYS A 59 6.41 -12.43 25.11
C LYS A 59 6.64 -12.25 23.62
N ILE A 60 5.66 -11.68 22.93
CA ILE A 60 5.79 -11.33 21.53
C ILE A 60 6.27 -9.89 21.45
N GLU A 61 7.38 -9.68 20.75
CA GLU A 61 7.90 -8.37 20.41
C GLU A 61 7.66 -8.14 18.92
N GLY A 62 7.24 -6.93 18.56
CA GLY A 62 6.92 -6.56 17.20
C GLY A 62 6.99 -5.05 17.00
N VAL A 63 7.02 -4.65 15.74
CA VAL A 63 6.94 -3.24 15.34
C VAL A 63 5.52 -2.97 14.84
N LEU A 64 4.99 -1.79 15.14
CA LEU A 64 3.71 -1.36 14.58
C LEU A 64 3.88 -1.06 13.09
N GLU A 65 3.06 -1.71 12.27
CA GLU A 65 2.90 -1.32 10.87
C GLU A 65 1.89 -0.18 10.82
N TYR A 66 2.32 0.97 10.29
CA TYR A 66 1.41 2.07 10.02
C TYR A 66 0.46 1.68 8.89
N GLY A 67 -0.73 2.28 8.87
CA GLY A 67 -1.69 2.09 7.79
C GLY A 67 -1.19 2.67 6.45
N SER A 68 -2.13 2.96 5.55
CA SER A 68 -1.80 3.57 4.25
C SER A 68 -1.34 5.02 4.40
N GLU A 69 -0.21 5.36 3.78
CA GLU A 69 0.18 6.74 3.54
C GLU A 69 -0.48 7.26 2.25
N VAL A 70 -1.09 8.44 2.31
CA VAL A 70 -1.75 9.08 1.17
C VAL A 70 -1.21 10.48 1.00
N GLN A 71 -0.60 10.73 -0.17
CA GLN A 71 -0.22 12.09 -0.55
C GLN A 71 -1.43 12.80 -1.14
N VAL A 72 -1.83 13.92 -0.53
CA VAL A 72 -2.91 14.76 -1.03
C VAL A 72 -2.30 15.92 -1.81
N LEU A 73 -2.57 15.95 -3.11
CA LEU A 73 -2.09 17.00 -4.00
C LEU A 73 -3.27 17.86 -4.49
N PRO A 74 -3.07 19.17 -4.66
CA PRO A 74 -4.07 20.03 -5.25
C PRO A 74 -4.32 19.69 -6.72
N SER A 75 -5.58 19.69 -7.14
CA SER A 75 -5.97 19.50 -8.55
C SER A 75 -5.86 20.77 -9.38
N SER A 76 -5.69 21.94 -8.75
CA SER A 76 -5.61 23.23 -9.42
C SER A 76 -4.67 24.18 -8.67
N ASN A 77 -4.12 25.13 -9.43
CA ASN A 77 -3.27 26.18 -8.87
C ASN A 77 -4.13 27.30 -8.27
N GLY A 78 -3.63 27.92 -7.20
CA GLY A 78 -4.26 29.07 -6.56
C GLY A 78 -3.45 29.54 -5.37
N ILE A 79 -3.99 30.52 -4.64
CA ILE A 79 -3.42 31.03 -3.41
C ILE A 79 -3.97 30.20 -2.26
N LEU A 80 -3.10 29.55 -1.48
CA LEU A 80 -3.51 28.82 -0.28
C LEU A 80 -4.07 29.81 0.74
N THR A 81 -5.33 29.64 1.11
CA THR A 81 -6.05 30.51 2.07
C THR A 81 -6.31 29.82 3.39
N TYR A 82 -6.25 28.49 3.42
CA TYR A 82 -6.42 27.69 4.62
C TYR A 82 -5.67 26.37 4.44
N ILE A 83 -5.07 25.90 5.54
CA ILE A 83 -4.50 24.56 5.67
C ILE A 83 -4.79 24.07 7.10
N VAL A 84 -5.02 22.77 7.25
CA VAL A 84 -5.18 22.11 8.57
C VAL A 84 -3.85 22.10 9.32
N ASP A 85 -3.91 22.13 10.65
CA ASP A 85 -2.72 22.10 11.49
C ASP A 85 -2.04 20.72 11.45
N GLU A 86 -0.71 20.71 11.53
CA GLU A 86 0.08 19.48 11.54
C GLU A 86 -0.17 18.67 12.82
N GLY A 87 -0.37 17.36 12.66
CA GLY A 87 -0.65 16.45 13.76
C GLY A 87 -2.12 16.37 14.18
N GLU A 88 -3.03 17.05 13.46
CA GLU A 88 -4.46 16.94 13.71
C GLU A 88 -5.06 15.63 13.18
N ASP A 89 -5.93 15.02 13.98
CA ASP A 89 -6.69 13.84 13.58
C ASP A 89 -7.80 14.24 12.60
N VAL A 90 -7.66 13.83 11.35
CA VAL A 90 -8.62 14.15 10.27
C VAL A 90 -9.48 12.94 9.90
N LEU A 91 -10.75 13.21 9.56
CA LEU A 91 -11.68 12.19 9.09
C LEU A 91 -11.80 12.27 7.56
N GLN A 92 -12.37 11.23 6.97
CA GLN A 92 -12.72 11.27 5.55
C GLN A 92 -13.70 12.42 5.28
N GLY A 93 -13.34 13.28 4.34
CA GLY A 93 -14.12 14.47 3.99
C GLY A 93 -13.74 15.72 4.78
N THR A 94 -12.81 15.64 5.75
CA THR A 94 -12.26 16.83 6.40
C THR A 94 -11.55 17.73 5.38
N LEU A 95 -11.80 19.04 5.46
CA LEU A 95 -11.12 20.04 4.64
C LEU A 95 -9.65 20.14 5.08
N LEU A 96 -8.72 19.66 4.25
CA LEU A 96 -7.28 19.74 4.54
C LEU A 96 -6.68 21.07 4.10
N PHE A 97 -7.13 21.62 2.97
CA PHE A 97 -6.67 22.92 2.47
C PHE A 97 -7.71 23.58 1.58
N LYS A 98 -7.62 24.91 1.44
CA LYS A 98 -8.46 25.71 0.55
C LYS A 98 -7.61 26.64 -0.30
N TYR A 99 -7.86 26.64 -1.61
CA TYR A 99 -7.28 27.60 -2.54
C TYR A 99 -8.29 28.68 -2.93
N TYR A 100 -7.79 29.90 -3.03
CA TYR A 100 -8.45 30.98 -3.74
C TYR A 100 -7.86 31.11 -5.14
N LYS A 101 -8.70 30.98 -6.17
CA LYS A 101 -8.35 31.32 -7.54
C LYS A 101 -9.11 32.60 -7.90
N SER A 102 -8.37 33.66 -8.24
CA SER A 102 -8.98 34.83 -8.86
C SER A 102 -9.35 34.47 -10.30
N VAL A 103 -10.61 34.65 -10.66
CA VAL A 103 -11.05 34.56 -12.06
C VAL A 103 -10.71 35.89 -12.71
N THR A 104 -9.93 35.83 -13.77
CA THR A 104 -9.51 37.04 -14.51
C THR A 104 -10.69 37.65 -15.26
N GLU A 105 -10.67 38.97 -15.47
CA GLU A 105 -11.69 39.65 -16.29
C GLU A 105 -11.80 39.03 -17.69
N THR A 106 -10.69 38.54 -18.24
CA THR A 106 -10.65 37.82 -19.52
C THR A 106 -11.40 36.50 -19.48
N GLU A 107 -11.24 35.69 -18.43
CA GLU A 107 -12.00 34.44 -18.28
C GLU A 107 -13.51 34.72 -18.15
N ILE A 108 -13.90 35.75 -17.38
CA ILE A 108 -15.30 36.16 -17.25
C ILE A 108 -15.85 36.65 -18.60
N PHE A 109 -15.10 37.49 -19.30
CA PHE A 109 -15.49 38.01 -20.61
C PHE A 109 -15.65 36.88 -21.65
N ALA A 110 -14.74 35.90 -21.64
CA ALA A 110 -14.82 34.74 -22.53
C ALA A 110 -16.06 33.89 -22.24
N ALA A 111 -16.36 33.62 -20.97
CA ALA A 111 -17.56 32.90 -20.56
C ALA A 111 -18.85 33.63 -20.99
N ASN A 112 -18.92 34.94 -20.75
CA ASN A 112 -20.07 35.75 -21.17
C ASN A 112 -20.27 35.77 -22.68
N SER A 113 -19.16 35.83 -23.45
CA SER A 113 -19.22 35.77 -24.91
C SER A 113 -19.73 34.42 -25.42
N GLN A 114 -19.36 33.32 -24.75
CA GLN A 114 -19.89 31.98 -25.05
C GLN A 114 -21.39 31.88 -24.76
N ILE A 115 -21.84 32.41 -23.62
CA ILE A 115 -23.26 32.45 -23.25
C ILE A 115 -24.06 33.23 -24.30
N ALA A 116 -23.63 34.45 -24.64
CA ALA A 116 -24.32 35.27 -25.64
C ALA A 116 -24.40 34.59 -27.03
N SER A 117 -23.35 33.86 -27.40
CA SER A 117 -23.33 33.07 -28.65
C SER A 117 -24.32 31.90 -28.60
N ALA A 118 -24.39 31.20 -27.46
CA ALA A 118 -25.34 30.11 -27.25
C ALA A 118 -26.78 30.62 -27.27
N ASP A 119 -27.07 31.73 -26.58
CA ASP A 119 -28.40 32.35 -26.56
C ASP A 119 -28.85 32.75 -27.97
N SER A 120 -27.94 33.31 -28.77
CA SER A 120 -28.21 33.66 -30.17
C SER A 120 -28.50 32.42 -31.02
N ALA A 121 -27.86 31.29 -30.75
CA ALA A 121 -28.11 30.03 -31.45
C ALA A 121 -29.47 29.43 -31.06
N VAL A 122 -29.84 29.52 -29.78
CA VAL A 122 -31.16 29.08 -29.28
C VAL A 122 -32.26 29.91 -29.93
N ALA A 123 -32.15 31.24 -29.93
CA ALA A 123 -33.15 32.13 -30.54
C ALA A 123 -33.34 31.85 -32.04
N GLN A 124 -32.27 31.53 -32.77
CA GLN A 124 -32.36 31.12 -34.17
C GLN A 124 -33.08 29.78 -34.34
N ALA A 125 -32.76 28.79 -33.50
CA ALA A 125 -33.41 27.50 -33.54
C ALA A 125 -34.91 27.60 -33.21
N GLU A 126 -35.29 28.42 -32.23
CA GLU A 126 -36.67 28.70 -31.88
C GLU A 126 -37.44 29.38 -33.03
N ALA A 127 -36.84 30.36 -33.70
CA ALA A 127 -37.45 31.01 -34.86
C ALA A 127 -37.67 30.03 -36.03
N LEU A 128 -36.72 29.13 -36.28
CA LEU A 128 -36.85 28.08 -37.29
C LEU A 128 -37.93 27.05 -36.92
N LEU A 129 -38.02 26.70 -35.65
CA LEU A 129 -39.06 25.79 -35.14
C LEU A 129 -40.45 26.41 -35.31
N GLU A 130 -40.61 27.68 -34.94
CA GLU A 130 -41.88 28.41 -35.10
C GLU A 130 -42.31 28.48 -36.56
N ALA A 131 -41.36 28.78 -37.47
CA ALA A 131 -41.62 28.77 -38.91
C ALA A 131 -42.06 27.39 -39.42
N LEU A 132 -41.52 26.31 -38.86
CA LEU A 132 -41.90 24.94 -39.23
C LEU A 132 -43.28 24.55 -38.69
N ILE A 133 -43.61 24.96 -37.47
CA ILE A 133 -44.91 24.69 -36.82
C ILE A 133 -46.03 25.50 -37.49
N SER A 134 -45.76 26.75 -37.85
CA SER A 134 -46.74 27.63 -38.51
C SER A 134 -47.20 27.13 -39.89
N GLY A 135 -46.45 26.20 -40.49
CA GLY A 135 -46.75 25.66 -41.82
C GLY A 135 -46.48 26.66 -42.95
N PRO A 136 -46.85 26.30 -44.20
CA PRO A 136 -46.62 27.16 -45.36
C PRO A 136 -47.48 28.42 -45.31
N THR A 137 -46.87 29.54 -45.68
CA THR A 137 -47.55 30.84 -45.82
C THR A 137 -48.55 30.82 -46.97
N GLU A 138 -49.56 31.69 -46.93
CA GLU A 138 -50.54 31.84 -48.02
C GLU A 138 -49.87 32.10 -49.38
N ALA A 139 -48.78 32.87 -49.41
CA ALA A 139 -48.02 33.12 -50.63
C ALA A 139 -47.35 31.85 -51.19
N GLN A 140 -46.83 30.99 -50.31
CA GLN A 140 -46.28 29.70 -50.70
C GLN A 140 -47.37 28.75 -51.22
N ILE A 141 -48.55 28.75 -50.59
CA ILE A 141 -49.71 27.98 -51.04
C ILE A 141 -50.18 28.48 -52.41
N ALA A 142 -50.41 29.79 -52.58
CA ALA A 142 -50.83 30.37 -53.85
C ALA A 142 -49.81 30.13 -54.98
N SER A 143 -48.51 30.16 -54.66
CA SER A 143 -47.46 29.82 -55.62
C SER A 143 -47.52 28.34 -56.03
N ALA A 144 -47.77 27.44 -55.07
CA ALA A 144 -47.93 26.02 -55.35
C ALA A 144 -49.19 25.76 -56.19
N ASP A 145 -50.32 26.37 -55.83
CA ASP A 145 -51.59 26.27 -56.57
C ASP A 145 -51.45 26.78 -58.00
N SER A 146 -50.73 27.89 -58.19
CA SER A 146 -50.46 28.43 -59.54
C SER A 146 -49.60 27.48 -60.38
N ALA A 147 -48.66 26.77 -59.76
CA ALA A 147 -47.85 25.76 -60.45
C ALA A 147 -48.68 24.52 -60.82
N VAL A 148 -49.59 24.09 -59.93
CA VAL A 148 -50.54 23.01 -60.20
C VAL A 148 -51.46 23.38 -61.37
N ALA A 149 -52.08 24.57 -61.35
CA ALA A 149 -52.96 25.03 -62.42
C ALA A 149 -52.25 25.11 -63.79
N GLN A 150 -50.99 25.55 -63.80
CA GLN A 150 -50.17 25.54 -65.03
C GLN A 150 -49.91 24.11 -65.53
N ALA A 151 -49.59 23.18 -64.64
CA ALA A 151 -49.36 21.78 -64.99
C ALA A 151 -50.65 21.11 -65.53
N GLU A 152 -51.79 21.40 -64.91
CA GLU A 152 -53.11 20.91 -65.37
C GLU A 152 -53.46 21.42 -66.77
N ALA A 153 -53.23 22.71 -67.02
CA ALA A 153 -53.46 23.30 -68.35
C ALA A 153 -52.58 22.66 -69.43
N LEU A 154 -51.32 22.36 -69.12
CA LEU A 154 -50.42 21.67 -70.03
C LEU A 154 -50.84 20.22 -70.27
N LEU A 155 -51.31 19.52 -69.24
CA LEU A 155 -51.82 18.17 -69.36
C LEU A 155 -53.06 18.11 -70.25
N GLU A 156 -54.02 19.03 -70.04
CA GLU A 156 -55.22 19.12 -70.87
C GLU A 156 -54.84 19.32 -72.34
N ALA A 157 -53.96 20.29 -72.64
CA ALA A 157 -53.49 20.52 -74.00
C ALA A 157 -52.84 19.28 -74.65
N LEU A 158 -52.19 18.42 -73.86
CA LEU A 158 -51.61 17.17 -74.34
C LEU A 158 -52.67 16.11 -74.64
N ILE A 159 -53.73 16.04 -73.81
CA ILE A 159 -54.84 15.09 -73.95
C ILE A 159 -55.74 15.50 -75.12
N SER A 160 -56.06 16.79 -75.27
CA SER A 160 -56.91 17.29 -76.36
C SER A 160 -56.26 17.12 -77.75
N GLY A 161 -54.96 16.85 -77.81
CA GLY A 161 -54.18 16.77 -79.04
C GLY A 161 -53.85 18.17 -79.60
N PRO A 162 -52.92 18.25 -80.59
CA PRO A 162 -52.50 19.53 -81.14
C PRO A 162 -53.67 20.22 -81.86
N THR A 163 -53.88 21.49 -81.53
CA THR A 163 -54.86 22.34 -82.23
C THR A 163 -54.44 22.55 -83.69
N GLU A 164 -55.38 22.83 -84.60
CA GLU A 164 -55.08 23.05 -86.03
C GLU A 164 -53.98 24.11 -86.26
N ALA A 165 -53.89 25.10 -85.37
CA ALA A 165 -52.83 26.11 -85.39
C ALA A 165 -51.43 25.56 -85.09
N GLN A 166 -51.32 24.51 -84.29
CA GLN A 166 -50.05 23.84 -83.94
C GLN A 166 -49.64 22.78 -84.97
N ILE A 167 -50.59 22.28 -85.78
CA ILE A 167 -50.33 21.35 -86.89
C ILE A 167 -49.85 22.11 -88.14
N ALA A 168 -50.21 23.39 -88.28
CA ALA A 168 -49.90 24.23 -89.44
C ALA A 168 -48.54 24.97 -89.37
N SER A 169 -47.79 24.79 -88.28
CA SER A 169 -46.41 25.30 -88.09
C SER A 169 -45.38 24.18 -88.21
#